data_AF-A0A7J7RZ57-F1
#
_entry.id   AF-A0A7J7RZ57-F1
#
_cell.length_a   1.000
_cell.length_b   1.000
_cell.length_c   1.000
_cell.angle_alpha   90.00
_cell.angle_beta   90.00
_cell.angle_gamma   90.00
#
_symmetry.space_group_name_H-M   'P 1'
#
loop_
_entity.id
_entity.type
_entity.pdbx_description
1 polymer ?
#
loop_
_entity_poly.entity_id
_entity_poly.type
_entity_poly.pdbx_seq_one_letter_code
_entity_poly.pdbx_strand_id
1 'polypeptide(L)'
;MAFVATQGATVVDQTTLMKKYLQFVAALTDVNTPDETKLKMMQEVSENFENVTSSPQYSTFLEHIIPRFLTFLQDGEVQFLQEKPAQQLRKLVLEIIHRIPTNEHLRPHTKNVLSVMFRFLETENEENVLICLRIIIELHKQFRPPITQEIHHFLDFVKQIYKELPKVVVCFFKYYLDLLLLLPYSEGNLVHLGNI
;
A
#
# COMPACT_ATOMS: atom_id res chain seq x y z
N MET A 1 -34.68 39.65 -14.52
CA MET A 1 -35.14 38.35 -14.00
C MET A 1 -34.67 37.29 -14.98
N ALA A 2 -34.00 36.18 -14.66
CA ALA A 2 -33.49 35.63 -13.41
C ALA A 2 -32.27 34.76 -13.77
N PHE A 3 -31.20 34.82 -12.97
CA PHE A 3 -30.13 33.82 -13.00
C PHE A 3 -30.68 32.58 -12.28
N VAL A 4 -30.97 31.51 -13.01
CA VAL A 4 -31.36 30.22 -12.42
C VAL A 4 -30.08 29.56 -11.94
N ALA A 5 -29.89 29.53 -10.62
CA ALA A 5 -28.81 28.79 -9.98
C ALA A 5 -29.12 27.29 -10.04
N THR A 6 -28.39 26.56 -10.89
CA THR A 6 -28.37 25.09 -10.95
C THR A 6 -27.51 24.44 -9.84
N GLN A 7 -27.25 25.16 -8.75
CA GLN A 7 -26.33 24.71 -7.69
C GLN A 7 -26.93 23.66 -6.72
N GLY A 8 -28.20 23.27 -6.87
CA GLY A 8 -28.89 22.41 -5.89
C GLY A 8 -28.77 20.89 -6.11
N ALA A 9 -28.76 20.41 -7.35
CA ALA A 9 -28.85 18.96 -7.62
C ALA A 9 -27.49 18.23 -7.51
N THR A 10 -26.42 18.87 -7.96
CA THR A 10 -25.06 18.28 -7.98
C THR A 10 -24.43 18.23 -6.58
N VAL A 11 -24.75 19.20 -5.70
CA VAL A 11 -24.19 19.30 -4.35
C VAL A 11 -24.80 18.24 -3.40
N VAL A 12 -26.08 17.90 -3.58
CA VAL A 12 -26.77 16.86 -2.79
C VAL A 12 -26.25 15.46 -3.13
N ASP A 13 -25.94 15.21 -4.40
CA ASP A 13 -25.38 13.94 -4.87
C ASP A 13 -23.96 13.71 -4.33
N GLN A 14 -23.09 14.71 -4.41
CA GLN A 14 -21.74 14.64 -3.82
C GLN A 14 -21.75 14.42 -2.32
N THR A 15 -22.64 15.08 -1.57
CA THR A 15 -22.74 14.89 -0.11
C THR A 15 -23.15 13.46 0.25
N THR A 16 -24.03 12.85 -0.54
CA THR A 16 -24.47 11.46 -0.35
C THR A 16 -23.34 10.48 -0.66
N LEU A 17 -22.58 10.75 -1.72
CA LEU A 17 -21.41 9.96 -2.10
C LEU A 17 -20.32 10.00 -1.02
N MET A 18 -20.03 11.18 -0.46
CA MET A 18 -19.05 11.34 0.62
C MET A 18 -19.45 10.55 1.87
N LYS A 19 -20.74 10.57 2.23
CA LYS A 19 -21.25 9.75 3.34
C LYS A 19 -21.10 8.25 3.07
N LYS A 20 -21.38 7.80 1.84
CA LYS A 20 -21.19 6.41 1.42
C LYS A 20 -19.73 5.98 1.59
N TYR A 21 -18.78 6.77 1.13
CA TYR A 21 -17.35 6.45 1.27
C TYR A 21 -16.87 6.46 2.72
N LEU A 22 -17.36 7.38 3.55
CA LEU A 22 -17.05 7.34 4.98
C LEU A 22 -17.57 6.06 5.65
N GLN A 23 -18.73 5.54 5.23
CA GLN A 23 -19.23 4.24 5.71
C GLN A 23 -18.36 3.08 5.23
N PHE A 24 -17.92 3.09 3.96
CA PHE A 24 -17.01 2.09 3.43
C PHE A 24 -15.67 2.06 4.18
N VAL A 25 -15.09 3.22 4.46
CA VAL A 25 -13.86 3.33 5.24
C VAL A 25 -14.10 2.89 6.69
N ALA A 26 -15.28 3.13 7.26
CA ALA A 26 -15.61 2.64 8.60
C ALA A 26 -15.70 1.12 8.67
N ALA A 27 -16.13 0.45 7.59
CA ALA A 27 -16.18 -1.00 7.50
C ALA A 27 -14.78 -1.66 7.49
N LEU A 28 -13.70 -0.94 7.15
CA LEU A 28 -12.34 -1.49 7.19
C LEU A 28 -11.96 -2.02 8.57
N THR A 29 -12.34 -1.28 9.60
CA THR A 29 -12.05 -1.59 11.00
C THR A 29 -13.11 -2.50 11.64
N ASP A 30 -14.16 -2.89 10.91
CA ASP A 30 -15.15 -3.85 11.40
C ASP A 30 -14.67 -5.29 11.18
N VAL A 31 -14.53 -6.02 12.29
CA VAL A 31 -14.12 -7.44 12.29
C VAL A 31 -15.18 -8.37 11.72
N ASN A 32 -16.45 -7.94 11.66
CA ASN A 32 -17.53 -8.77 11.13
C ASN A 32 -17.63 -8.73 9.60
N THR A 33 -17.01 -7.75 8.96
CA THR A 33 -17.05 -7.60 7.51
C THR A 33 -15.92 -8.43 6.87
N PRO A 34 -16.23 -9.36 5.94
CA PRO A 34 -15.21 -10.15 5.24
C PRO A 34 -14.25 -9.30 4.40
N ASP A 35 -13.00 -9.73 4.26
CA ASP A 35 -11.97 -9.00 3.51
C ASP A 35 -12.32 -8.80 2.03
N GLU A 36 -13.00 -9.76 1.39
CA GLU A 36 -13.49 -9.60 0.01
C GLU A 36 -14.51 -8.47 -0.12
N THR A 37 -15.38 -8.30 0.89
CA THR A 37 -16.37 -7.23 0.91
C THR A 37 -15.67 -5.88 1.13
N LYS A 38 -14.73 -5.81 2.07
CA LYS A 38 -13.90 -4.62 2.29
C LYS A 38 -13.11 -4.23 1.03
N LEU A 39 -12.55 -5.22 0.34
CA LEU A 39 -11.81 -5.02 -0.91
C LEU A 39 -12.69 -4.37 -1.98
N LYS A 40 -13.89 -4.90 -2.23
CA LYS A 40 -14.85 -4.32 -3.19
C LYS A 40 -15.23 -2.88 -2.82
N MET A 41 -15.47 -2.62 -1.54
CA MET A 41 -15.77 -1.27 -1.05
C MET A 41 -14.62 -0.30 -1.31
N MET A 42 -13.38 -0.71 -1.03
CA MET A 42 -12.19 0.14 -1.26
C MET A 42 -11.85 0.31 -2.72
N GLN A 43 -12.14 -0.68 -3.58
CA GLN A 43 -12.00 -0.54 -5.03
C GLN A 43 -12.91 0.58 -5.53
N GLU A 44 -14.17 0.62 -5.08
CA GLU A 44 -15.08 1.70 -5.44
C GLU A 44 -14.59 3.09 -4.97
N VAL A 45 -14.06 3.18 -3.74
CA VAL A 45 -13.45 4.43 -3.23
C VAL A 45 -12.26 4.84 -4.10
N SER A 46 -11.40 3.89 -4.47
CA SER A 46 -10.19 4.13 -5.27
C SER A 46 -10.54 4.60 -6.68
N GLU A 47 -11.48 3.96 -7.36
CA GLU A 47 -11.91 4.32 -8.72
C GLU A 47 -12.48 5.74 -8.76
N ASN A 48 -13.22 6.14 -7.72
CA ASN A 48 -13.87 7.44 -7.64
C ASN A 48 -13.11 8.47 -6.81
N PHE A 49 -11.84 8.19 -6.46
CA PHE A 49 -11.09 9.02 -5.54
C PHE A 49 -10.88 10.46 -6.06
N GLU A 50 -10.78 10.65 -7.37
CA GLU A 50 -10.65 11.99 -7.98
C GLU A 50 -11.85 12.90 -7.68
N ASN A 51 -13.05 12.34 -7.67
CA ASN A 51 -14.28 13.07 -7.31
C ASN A 51 -14.23 13.55 -5.85
N VAL A 52 -13.60 12.77 -4.97
CA VAL A 52 -13.40 13.12 -3.56
C VAL A 52 -12.40 14.26 -3.43
N THR A 53 -11.28 14.20 -4.15
CA THR A 53 -10.23 15.25 -4.10
C THR A 53 -10.70 16.61 -4.60
N SER A 54 -11.71 16.61 -5.48
CA SER A 54 -12.31 17.84 -6.03
C SER A 54 -13.46 18.38 -5.17
N SER A 55 -13.86 17.67 -4.11
CA SER A 55 -14.98 18.04 -3.25
C SER A 55 -14.61 19.15 -2.26
N PRO A 56 -15.51 20.12 -1.98
CA PRO A 56 -15.34 21.07 -0.88
C PRO A 56 -15.19 20.42 0.50
N GLN A 57 -15.66 19.17 0.66
CA GLN A 57 -15.61 18.41 1.92
C GLN A 57 -14.31 17.60 2.08
N TYR A 58 -13.37 17.72 1.13
CA TYR A 58 -12.14 16.93 1.09
C TYR A 58 -11.33 17.01 2.40
N SER A 59 -11.14 18.21 2.97
CA SER A 59 -10.40 18.38 4.23
C SER A 59 -11.00 17.57 5.36
N THR A 60 -12.31 17.71 5.59
CA THR A 60 -13.03 16.94 6.62
C THR A 60 -13.00 15.45 6.32
N PHE A 61 -13.06 15.05 5.05
CA PHE A 61 -12.94 13.65 4.67
C PHE A 61 -11.58 13.07 5.08
N LEU A 62 -10.47 13.76 4.79
CA LEU A 62 -9.13 13.34 5.18
C LEU A 62 -8.99 13.13 6.70
N GLU A 63 -9.55 14.04 7.50
CA GLU A 63 -9.54 13.95 8.97
C GLU A 63 -10.14 12.63 9.48
N HIS A 64 -11.13 12.09 8.77
CA HIS A 64 -11.79 10.84 9.14
C HIS A 64 -11.13 9.60 8.53
N ILE A 65 -10.66 9.68 7.28
CA ILE A 65 -10.16 8.50 6.57
C ILE A 65 -8.73 8.15 6.91
N ILE A 66 -7.84 9.14 7.10
CA ILE A 66 -6.42 8.86 7.35
C ILE A 66 -6.24 8.07 8.63
N PRO A 67 -6.82 8.44 9.79
CA PRO A 67 -6.68 7.65 11.00
C PRO A 67 -7.19 6.22 10.82
N ARG A 68 -8.31 6.02 10.13
CA ARG A 68 -8.88 4.68 9.89
C ARG A 68 -8.02 3.82 8.99
N PHE A 69 -7.46 4.40 7.92
CA PHE A 69 -6.50 3.69 7.06
C PHE A 69 -5.25 3.29 7.84
N LEU A 70 -4.69 4.21 8.63
CA LEU A 70 -3.53 3.91 9.46
C LEU A 70 -3.85 2.83 10.50
N THR A 71 -4.97 2.91 11.22
CA THR A 71 -5.40 1.87 12.18
C THR A 71 -5.56 0.51 11.49
N PHE A 72 -6.28 0.43 10.38
CA PHE A 72 -6.43 -0.81 9.62
C PHE A 72 -5.07 -1.41 9.21
N LEU A 73 -4.16 -0.57 8.69
CA LEU A 73 -2.83 -1.03 8.31
C LEU A 73 -1.99 -1.43 9.53
N GLN A 74 -2.11 -0.75 10.67
CA GLN A 74 -1.30 -1.01 11.84
C GLN A 74 -1.74 -2.25 12.62
N ASP A 75 -3.04 -2.52 12.69
CA ASP A 75 -3.63 -3.62 13.46
C ASP A 75 -3.73 -4.92 12.65
N GLY A 76 -3.75 -4.81 11.31
CA GLY A 76 -3.80 -5.97 10.43
C GLY A 76 -2.48 -6.75 10.38
N GLU A 77 -2.58 -8.08 10.27
CA GLU A 77 -1.41 -8.96 10.08
C GLU A 77 -0.79 -8.78 8.69
N VAL A 78 0.55 -8.85 8.64
CA VAL A 78 1.29 -8.83 7.38
C VAL A 78 0.89 -10.05 6.54
N GLN A 79 0.57 -9.81 5.27
CA GLN A 79 0.23 -10.87 4.32
C GLN A 79 1.32 -10.99 3.25
N PHE A 80 1.74 -12.23 2.98
CA PHE A 80 2.78 -12.55 1.98
C PHE A 80 2.22 -13.27 0.75
N LEU A 81 0.95 -13.71 0.79
CA LEU A 81 0.30 -14.37 -0.34
C LEU A 81 -0.50 -13.34 -1.14
N GLN A 82 -0.05 -13.03 -2.35
CA GLN A 82 -0.65 -12.02 -3.24
C GLN A 82 -2.12 -12.30 -3.59
N GLU A 83 -2.51 -13.57 -3.64
CA GLU A 83 -3.88 -14.00 -3.99
C GLU A 83 -4.89 -13.77 -2.85
N LYS A 84 -4.42 -13.53 -1.62
CA LYS A 84 -5.31 -13.29 -0.49
C LYS A 84 -6.01 -11.93 -0.62
N PRO A 85 -7.35 -11.86 -0.48
CA PRO A 85 -8.09 -10.60 -0.45
C PRO A 85 -7.55 -9.62 0.59
N ALA A 86 -7.10 -10.12 1.75
CA ALA A 86 -6.46 -9.31 2.79
C ALA A 86 -5.20 -8.57 2.29
N GLN A 87 -4.35 -9.24 1.49
CA GLN A 87 -3.15 -8.62 0.92
C GLN A 87 -3.51 -7.59 -0.16
N GLN A 88 -4.45 -7.93 -1.04
CA GLN A 88 -4.94 -7.02 -2.07
C GLN A 88 -5.56 -5.76 -1.45
N LEU A 89 -6.33 -5.92 -0.39
CA LEU A 89 -6.93 -4.83 0.37
C LEU A 89 -5.86 -3.95 1.03
N ARG A 90 -4.88 -4.56 1.71
CA ARG A 90 -3.76 -3.85 2.35
C ARG A 90 -2.99 -3.00 1.35
N LYS A 91 -2.63 -3.58 0.21
CA LYS A 91 -1.98 -2.90 -0.91
C LYS A 91 -2.82 -1.74 -1.44
N LEU A 92 -4.11 -1.97 -1.68
CA LEU A 92 -5.02 -0.95 -2.20
C LEU A 92 -5.14 0.26 -1.26
N VAL A 93 -5.21 0.04 0.05
CA VAL A 93 -5.23 1.14 1.03
C VAL A 93 -3.94 1.98 0.95
N LEU A 94 -2.76 1.34 0.81
CA LEU A 94 -1.49 2.05 0.61
C LEU A 94 -1.50 2.84 -0.71
N GLU A 95 -2.01 2.27 -1.79
CA GLU A 95 -2.14 2.96 -3.08
C GLU A 95 -3.09 4.17 -3.01
N ILE A 96 -4.20 4.06 -2.28
CA ILE A 96 -5.10 5.20 -2.04
C ILE A 96 -4.37 6.29 -1.27
N ILE A 97 -3.64 5.95 -0.19
CA ILE A 97 -2.83 6.92 0.57
C ILE A 97 -1.82 7.62 -0.35
N HIS A 98 -1.14 6.87 -1.21
CA HIS A 98 -0.18 7.43 -2.17
C HIS A 98 -0.83 8.38 -3.20
N ARG A 99 -2.11 8.19 -3.52
CA ARG A 99 -2.86 9.05 -4.44
C ARG A 99 -3.40 10.32 -3.79
N ILE A 100 -3.30 10.48 -2.46
CA ILE A 100 -3.75 11.69 -1.76
C ILE A 100 -2.91 12.89 -2.21
N PRO A 101 -3.52 13.97 -2.77
CA PRO A 101 -2.80 15.18 -3.09
C PRO A 101 -2.02 15.76 -1.91
N THR A 102 -0.73 16.03 -2.12
CA THR A 102 0.16 16.62 -1.12
C THR A 102 -0.04 18.14 -0.99
N ASN A 103 -1.22 18.53 -0.54
CA ASN A 103 -1.62 19.92 -0.31
C ASN A 103 -1.67 20.26 1.19
N GLU A 104 -2.05 21.49 1.52
CA GLU A 104 -2.09 21.96 2.92
C GLU A 104 -3.08 21.18 3.80
N HIS A 105 -4.13 20.58 3.23
CA HIS A 105 -5.05 19.73 3.98
C HIS A 105 -4.39 18.42 4.46
N LEU A 106 -3.38 17.92 3.75
CA LEU A 106 -2.64 16.71 4.16
C LEU A 106 -1.58 17.01 5.24
N ARG A 107 -1.06 18.25 5.28
CA ARG A 107 0.06 18.65 6.15
C ARG A 107 -0.12 18.24 7.62
N PRO A 108 -1.30 18.36 8.26
CA PRO A 108 -1.49 17.94 9.66
C PRO A 108 -1.29 16.43 9.89
N HIS A 109 -1.48 15.63 8.85
CA HIS A 109 -1.42 14.16 8.94
C HIS A 109 -0.06 13.59 8.56
N THR A 110 0.80 14.38 7.88
CA THR A 110 2.09 13.94 7.34
C THR A 110 2.96 13.21 8.36
N LYS A 111 3.03 13.70 9.60
CA LYS A 111 3.83 13.06 10.66
C LYS A 111 3.36 11.63 10.96
N ASN A 112 2.05 11.43 11.11
CA ASN A 112 1.48 10.13 11.43
C ASN A 112 1.64 9.16 10.26
N VAL A 113 1.43 9.63 9.03
CA VAL A 113 1.63 8.83 7.82
C VAL A 113 3.09 8.38 7.73
N LEU A 114 4.05 9.31 7.83
CA LEU A 114 5.48 8.97 7.75
C LEU A 114 5.91 7.97 8.81
N SER A 115 5.45 8.15 10.06
CA SER A 115 5.77 7.23 11.17
C SER A 115 5.38 5.79 10.84
N VAL A 116 4.17 5.60 10.31
CA VAL A 116 3.67 4.27 9.91
C VAL A 116 4.44 3.73 8.69
N MET A 117 4.69 4.57 7.68
CA MET A 117 5.40 4.13 6.48
C MET A 117 6.83 3.68 6.78
N PHE A 118 7.55 4.38 7.67
CA PHE A 118 8.90 3.96 8.07
C PHE A 118 8.90 2.61 8.77
N ARG A 119 7.94 2.38 9.67
CA ARG A 119 7.78 1.08 10.35
C ARG A 119 7.55 -0.06 9.35
N PHE A 120 6.77 0.20 8.31
CA PHE A 120 6.44 -0.81 7.30
C PHE A 120 7.59 -1.22 6.39
N LEU A 121 8.67 -0.42 6.30
CA LEU A 121 9.84 -0.80 5.51
C LEU A 121 10.54 -2.07 6.03
N GLU A 122 10.34 -2.42 7.30
CA GLU A 122 10.96 -3.60 7.93
C GLU A 122 10.04 -4.81 7.99
N THR A 123 8.73 -4.62 7.95
CA THR A 123 7.74 -5.67 8.25
C THR A 123 6.88 -6.08 7.06
N GLU A 124 6.69 -5.19 6.08
CA GLU A 124 5.81 -5.48 4.93
C GLU A 124 6.49 -6.32 3.85
N ASN A 125 5.68 -6.89 2.96
CA ASN A 125 6.19 -7.52 1.74
C ASN A 125 6.71 -6.46 0.74
N GLU A 126 7.49 -6.93 -0.23
CA GLU A 126 8.18 -6.09 -1.22
C GLU A 126 7.24 -5.10 -1.94
N GLU A 127 6.06 -5.56 -2.40
CA GLU A 127 5.12 -4.69 -3.12
C GLU A 127 4.63 -3.52 -2.25
N ASN A 128 4.27 -3.82 -1.00
CA ASN A 128 3.80 -2.82 -0.05
C ASN A 128 4.94 -1.88 0.37
N VAL A 129 6.16 -2.39 0.57
CA VAL A 129 7.36 -1.59 0.88
C VAL A 129 7.66 -0.58 -0.22
N LEU A 130 7.54 -0.98 -1.50
CA LEU A 130 7.76 -0.07 -2.63
C LEU A 130 6.77 1.10 -2.64
N ILE A 131 5.50 0.86 -2.29
CA ILE A 131 4.51 1.92 -2.16
C ILE A 131 4.83 2.82 -0.96
N CYS A 132 5.20 2.25 0.19
CA CYS A 132 5.61 2.99 1.38
C CYS A 132 6.78 3.94 1.06
N LEU A 133 7.79 3.48 0.33
CA LEU A 133 8.92 4.31 -0.10
C LEU A 133 8.47 5.49 -0.98
N ARG A 134 7.56 5.26 -1.92
CA ARG A 134 7.02 6.35 -2.78
C ARG A 134 6.28 7.40 -1.96
N ILE A 135 5.45 6.97 -1.00
CA ILE A 135 4.75 7.88 -0.06
C ILE A 135 5.78 8.71 0.73
N ILE A 136 6.80 8.06 1.30
CA ILE A 136 7.85 8.74 2.06
C ILE A 136 8.54 9.78 1.20
N ILE A 137 8.97 9.42 -0.02
CA ILE A 137 9.67 10.33 -0.93
C ILE A 137 8.81 11.55 -1.28
N GLU A 138 7.54 11.35 -1.66
CA GLU A 138 6.68 12.45 -2.08
C GLU A 138 6.38 13.41 -0.92
N LEU A 139 6.10 12.89 0.27
CA LEU A 139 5.88 13.72 1.47
C LEU A 139 7.12 14.52 1.88
N HIS A 140 8.32 13.93 1.77
CA HIS A 140 9.57 14.62 2.08
C HIS A 140 9.89 15.71 1.04
N LYS A 141 9.64 15.43 -0.24
CA LYS A 141 9.83 16.37 -1.34
C LYS A 141 8.94 17.60 -1.19
N GLN A 142 7.66 17.39 -0.86
CA GLN A 142 6.69 18.48 -0.76
C GLN A 142 6.81 19.28 0.54
N PHE A 143 6.80 18.60 1.70
CA PHE A 143 6.66 19.29 2.98
C PHE A 143 8.00 19.61 3.66
N ARG A 144 9.09 18.96 3.23
CA ARG A 144 10.43 19.05 3.84
C ARG A 144 10.35 18.97 5.38
N PRO A 145 9.74 17.89 5.93
CA PRO A 145 9.64 17.73 7.36
C PRO A 145 11.06 17.67 7.99
N PRO A 146 11.20 18.07 9.25
CA PRO A 146 12.49 17.99 9.94
C PRO A 146 12.94 16.52 10.04
N ILE A 147 14.26 16.32 10.13
CA ILE A 147 14.83 14.98 10.31
C ILE A 147 14.35 14.42 11.65
N THR A 148 13.74 13.24 11.62
CA THR A 148 13.26 12.53 12.81
C THR A 148 14.12 11.32 13.13
N GLN A 149 13.95 10.75 14.32
CA GLN A 149 14.61 9.50 14.72
C GLN A 149 14.26 8.32 13.79
N GLU A 150 13.07 8.33 13.20
CA GLU A 150 12.61 7.28 12.26
C GLU A 150 13.51 7.20 11.02
N ILE A 151 13.99 8.35 10.52
CA ILE A 151 14.94 8.40 9.39
C ILE A 151 16.27 7.75 9.78
N HIS A 152 16.76 7.99 11.00
CA HIS A 152 17.99 7.37 11.48
C HIS A 152 17.85 5.85 11.57
N HIS A 153 16.75 5.36 12.15
CA HIS A 153 16.47 3.91 12.21
C HIS A 153 16.40 3.29 10.80
N PHE A 154 15.71 3.94 9.86
CA PHE A 154 15.65 3.48 8.47
C PHE A 154 17.04 3.39 7.83
N LEU A 155 17.90 4.40 7.99
CA LEU A 155 19.25 4.37 7.43
C LEU A 155 20.11 3.26 8.04
N ASP A 156 19.95 3.00 9.33
CA ASP A 156 20.64 1.91 10.00
C ASP A 156 20.12 0.53 9.55
N PHE A 157 18.82 0.40 9.34
CA PHE A 157 18.21 -0.78 8.73
C PHE A 157 18.75 -1.03 7.32
N VAL A 158 18.82 -0.01 6.46
CA VAL A 158 19.40 -0.12 5.11
C VAL A 158 20.86 -0.56 5.17
N LYS A 159 21.68 0.05 6.04
CA LYS A 159 23.07 -0.39 6.25
C LYS A 159 23.14 -1.86 6.66
N GLN A 160 22.22 -2.32 7.51
CA GLN A 160 22.17 -3.70 7.94
C GLN A 160 21.82 -4.65 6.78
N ILE A 161 20.85 -4.31 5.92
CA ILE A 161 20.55 -5.07 4.70
C ILE A 161 21.80 -5.22 3.83
N TYR A 162 22.52 -4.13 3.55
CA TYR A 162 23.72 -4.17 2.72
C TYR A 162 24.85 -5.02 3.33
N LYS A 163 24.98 -5.04 4.67
CA LYS A 163 25.94 -5.89 5.37
C LYS A 163 25.58 -7.38 5.28
N GLU A 164 24.28 -7.70 5.34
CA GLU A 164 23.80 -9.09 5.28
C GLU A 164 23.67 -9.62 3.85
N LEU A 165 23.61 -8.73 2.85
CA LEU A 165 23.41 -9.08 1.45
C LEU A 165 24.38 -10.17 0.93
N PRO A 166 25.70 -10.13 1.19
CA PRO A 166 26.60 -11.20 0.74
C PRO A 166 26.20 -12.58 1.27
N LYS A 167 25.73 -12.67 2.53
CA LYS A 167 25.31 -13.94 3.13
C LYS A 167 24.03 -14.45 2.48
N VAL A 168 23.06 -13.56 2.26
CA VAL A 168 21.79 -13.90 1.61
C VAL A 168 22.02 -14.40 0.19
N VAL A 169 22.87 -13.70 -0.57
CA VAL A 169 23.24 -14.07 -1.95
C VAL A 169 23.89 -15.45 -1.98
N VAL A 170 24.89 -15.71 -1.12
CA VAL A 170 25.54 -17.03 -1.04
C VAL A 170 24.55 -18.13 -0.67
N CYS A 171 23.67 -17.89 0.30
CA CYS A 171 22.65 -18.86 0.71
C CYS A 171 21.66 -19.17 -0.42
N PHE A 172 21.20 -18.15 -1.13
CA PHE A 172 20.31 -18.29 -2.28
C PHE A 172 20.97 -19.15 -3.36
N PHE A 173 22.16 -18.78 -3.85
CA PHE A 173 22.86 -19.57 -4.88
C PHE A 173 23.16 -21.00 -4.45
N LYS A 174 23.49 -21.22 -3.17
CA LYS A 174 23.67 -22.57 -2.61
C LYS A 174 22.37 -23.38 -2.69
N TYR A 175 21.23 -22.81 -2.31
CA TYR A 175 19.93 -23.50 -2.39
C TYR A 175 19.59 -23.94 -3.82
N TYR A 176 19.81 -23.08 -4.83
CA TYR A 176 19.57 -23.45 -6.23
C TYR A 176 20.54 -24.54 -6.71
N LEU A 177 21.81 -24.48 -6.29
CA LEU A 177 22.79 -25.51 -6.63
C LEU A 177 22.42 -26.87 -6.02
N ASP A 178 21.99 -26.88 -4.75
CA ASP A 178 21.51 -28.08 -4.07
C ASP A 178 20.24 -28.63 -4.74
N LEU A 179 19.32 -27.77 -5.20
CA LEU A 179 18.13 -28.18 -5.96
C LEU A 179 18.49 -28.80 -7.33
N LEU A 180 19.47 -28.23 -8.04
CA LEU A 180 19.98 -28.73 -9.31
C LEU A 180 20.68 -30.08 -9.15
N LEU A 181 21.41 -30.29 -8.06
CA LEU A 181 22.07 -31.55 -7.73
C LEU A 181 21.08 -32.65 -7.30
N LEU A 182 19.88 -32.27 -6.84
CA LEU A 182 18.80 -33.21 -6.49
C LEU A 182 17.89 -33.58 -7.68
N LEU A 183 18.05 -32.95 -8.84
CA LEU A 183 17.36 -33.40 -10.06
C LEU A 183 17.99 -34.74 -10.49
N PRO A 184 17.21 -35.83 -10.62
CA PRO A 184 17.75 -37.09 -11.11
C PRO A 184 18.29 -36.86 -12.52
N TYR A 185 19.59 -37.05 -12.68
CA TYR A 185 20.26 -37.06 -13.98
C TYR A 185 19.68 -38.24 -14.76
N SER A 186 18.75 -37.98 -15.69
CA SER A 186 18.21 -39.01 -16.58
C SER A 186 19.29 -39.38 -17.60
N GLU A 187 20.26 -40.21 -17.19
CA GLU A 187 21.10 -40.94 -18.14
C GLU A 187 20.25 -41.97 -18.88
N GLY A 188 20.26 -41.93 -20.22
CA GLY A 188 19.85 -43.08 -21.02
C GLY A 188 18.85 -42.79 -22.13
N ASN A 189 19.32 -42.21 -23.24
CA ASN A 189 19.04 -42.77 -24.58
C ASN A 189 19.96 -42.14 -25.64
N LEU A 190 21.23 -42.55 -25.62
CA LEU A 190 22.18 -42.37 -26.72
C LEU A 190 22.80 -43.72 -27.07
N VAL A 191 21.97 -44.70 -27.41
CA VAL A 191 22.42 -45.92 -28.10
C VAL A 191 21.35 -46.27 -29.14
N HIS A 192 21.41 -45.68 -30.33
CA HIS A 192 20.90 -46.29 -31.58
C HIS A 192 21.21 -45.51 -32.89
N LEU A 193 22.18 -44.60 -32.93
CA LEU A 193 22.67 -43.99 -34.19
C LEU A 193 24.02 -44.59 -34.62
N GLY A 194 24.03 -45.90 -34.83
CA GLY A 194 25.19 -46.63 -35.34
C GLY A 194 24.75 -47.95 -35.93
N ASN A 195 24.04 -47.89 -37.06
CA ASN A 195 23.94 -48.93 -38.09
C ASN A 195 23.10 -48.39 -39.26
N ILE A 196 23.74 -47.56 -40.10
CA ILE A 196 23.54 -47.49 -41.56
C ILE A 196 24.94 -47.36 -42.16
#